data_AF-A0A967SB38-F1
#
_entry.id   AF-A0A967SB38-F1
#
_cell.length_a   1.000
_cell.length_b   1.000
_cell.length_c   1.000
_cell.angle_alpha   90.00
_cell.angle_beta   90.00
_cell.angle_gamma   90.00
#
_symmetry.space_group_name_H-M   'P 1'
#
loop_
_entity.id
_entity.type
_entity.pdbx_description
1 polymer ?
#
loop_
_entity_poly.entity_id
_entity_poly.type
_entity_poly.pdbx_seq_one_letter_code
_entity_poly.pdbx_strand_id
1 'polypeptide(L)' 'AARMAAGLRERGVEPGDHVALMLSNGPEFLFLVFALARLGAVAVPLNVSYKGDLLVHALRSSDACVLVAEE' A
#
# COMPACT_ATOMS: atom_id res chain seq x y z
N ALA A 1 2.18 -13.75 -0.50
CA ALA A 1 1.95 -13.07 0.79
C ALA A 1 3.16 -13.15 1.74
N ALA A 2 3.58 -14.31 2.27
CA ALA A 2 4.62 -14.38 3.32
C ALA A 2 5.98 -13.74 2.95
N ARG A 3 6.52 -14.05 1.76
CA ARG A 3 7.78 -13.44 1.27
C ARG A 3 7.65 -11.91 1.10
N MET A 4 6.50 -11.45 0.63
CA MET A 4 6.23 -10.03 0.43
C MET A 4 6.08 -9.29 1.76
N ALA A 5 5.43 -9.91 2.75
CA ALA A 5 5.36 -9.40 4.12
C ALA A 5 6.76 -9.25 4.73
N ALA A 6 7.64 -10.26 4.57
CA ALA A 6 9.03 -10.16 5.03
C ALA A 6 9.76 -8.97 4.39
N GLY A 7 9.67 -8.83 3.06
CA GLY A 7 10.32 -7.71 2.35
C GLY A 7 9.75 -6.33 2.70
N LEU A 8 8.47 -6.22 3.05
CA LEU A 8 7.84 -5.00 3.57
C LEU A 8 8.32 -4.70 5.00
N ARG A 9 8.44 -5.71 5.86
CA ARG A 9 8.97 -5.56 7.22
C ARG A 9 10.45 -5.12 7.21
N GLU A 10 11.25 -5.68 6.32
CA GLU A 10 12.66 -5.26 6.11
C GLU A 10 12.79 -3.81 5.64
N ARG A 11 11.73 -3.27 5.00
CA ARG A 11 11.63 -1.86 4.60
C ARG A 11 11.00 -0.97 5.67
N GLY A 12 10.74 -1.51 6.85
CA GLY A 12 10.25 -0.75 8.00
C GLY A 12 8.73 -0.68 8.14
N VAL A 13 7.95 -1.48 7.41
CA VAL A 13 6.49 -1.54 7.62
C VAL A 13 6.18 -2.27 8.93
N GLU A 14 5.57 -1.54 9.86
CA GLU A 14 5.20 -1.99 11.20
C GLU A 14 3.69 -2.28 11.31
N PRO A 15 3.26 -3.06 12.32
CA PRO A 15 1.83 -3.21 12.60
C PRO A 15 1.18 -1.84 12.89
N GLY A 16 0.02 -1.58 12.31
CA GLY A 16 -0.69 -0.31 12.41
C GLY A 16 -0.35 0.71 11.33
N ASP A 17 0.74 0.51 10.57
CA ASP A 17 1.09 1.42 9.47
C ASP A 17 0.04 1.39 8.35
N HIS A 18 -0.29 2.57 7.82
CA HIS A 18 -1.09 2.71 6.62
C HIS A 18 -0.18 2.69 5.39
N VAL A 19 -0.45 1.75 4.48
CA VAL A 19 0.32 1.56 3.25
C VAL A 19 -0.58 1.81 2.06
N ALA A 20 -0.31 2.90 1.33
CA ALA A 20 -1.00 3.24 0.10
C ALA A 20 -0.62 2.27 -1.02
N LEU A 21 -1.63 1.71 -1.69
CA LEU A 21 -1.49 0.78 -2.79
C LEU A 21 -2.07 1.41 -4.06
N MET A 22 -1.20 1.88 -4.94
CA MET A 22 -1.57 2.45 -6.24
C MET A 22 -1.14 1.49 -7.35
N LEU A 23 -1.85 0.36 -7.45
CA LEU A 23 -1.60 -0.70 -8.44
C LEU A 23 -2.86 -1.00 -9.24
N SER A 24 -2.68 -1.48 -10.46
CA SER A 24 -3.76 -2.03 -11.27
C SER A 24 -4.36 -3.27 -10.61
N ASN A 25 -5.61 -3.58 -10.99
CA ASN A 25 -6.28 -4.79 -10.51
C ASN A 25 -5.54 -6.04 -11.02
N GLY A 26 -4.92 -6.79 -10.11
CA GLY A 26 -4.15 -7.97 -10.44
C GLY A 26 -3.73 -8.78 -9.21
N PRO A 27 -3.06 -9.92 -9.42
CA PRO A 27 -2.54 -10.76 -8.35
C PRO A 27 -1.62 -10.02 -7.38
N GLU A 28 -0.83 -9.08 -7.86
CA GLU A 28 0.11 -8.26 -7.09
C GLU A 28 -0.61 -7.46 -6.01
N PHE A 29 -1.73 -6.81 -6.38
CA PHE A 29 -2.58 -6.08 -5.45
C PHE A 29 -3.10 -6.99 -4.33
N LEU A 30 -3.64 -8.17 -4.68
CA LEU A 30 -4.13 -9.13 -3.70
C LEU A 30 -3.00 -9.65 -2.79
N PHE A 31 -1.83 -9.93 -3.35
CA PHE A 31 -0.67 -10.37 -2.56
C PHE A 31 -0.20 -9.31 -1.58
N LEU A 32 -0.24 -8.03 -1.96
CA LEU A 32 0.08 -6.90 -1.09
C LEU A 32 -0.94 -6.77 0.04
N VAL A 33 -2.24 -6.83 -0.27
CA VAL A 33 -3.31 -6.80 0.75
C VAL A 33 -3.11 -7.92 1.77
N PHE A 34 -2.87 -9.16 1.34
CA PHE A 34 -2.60 -10.27 2.25
C PHE A 34 -1.27 -10.16 2.99
N ALA A 35 -0.24 -9.58 2.38
CA ALA A 35 1.03 -9.34 3.03
C ALA A 35 0.90 -8.31 4.16
N LEU A 36 0.21 -7.20 3.90
CA LEU A 36 -0.06 -6.15 4.89
C LEU A 36 -0.93 -6.66 6.04
N ALA A 37 -2.01 -7.38 5.73
CA ALA A 37 -2.84 -8.03 6.74
C ALA A 37 -2.03 -8.98 7.63
N ARG A 38 -1.08 -9.74 7.05
CA ARG A 38 -0.17 -10.61 7.82
C ARG A 38 0.78 -9.84 8.73
N LEU A 39 1.19 -8.62 8.34
CA LEU A 39 2.04 -7.76 9.17
C LEU A 39 1.27 -7.02 10.26
N GLY A 40 -0.07 -7.02 10.20
CA GLY A 40 -0.92 -6.15 11.03
C GLY A 40 -0.95 -4.70 10.52
N ALA A 41 -0.55 -4.45 9.28
CA ALA A 41 -0.61 -3.14 8.63
C ALA A 41 -1.94 -2.96 7.88
N VAL A 42 -2.30 -1.71 7.57
CA VAL A 42 -3.53 -1.32 6.91
C VAL A 42 -3.25 -1.03 5.42
N ALA A 43 -3.96 -1.73 4.53
CA ALA A 43 -3.93 -1.42 3.11
C ALA A 43 -4.84 -0.23 2.80
N VAL A 44 -4.32 0.78 2.11
CA VAL A 44 -5.09 1.92 1.60
C VAL A 44 -5.09 1.89 0.06
N PRO A 45 -6.12 1.33 -0.59
CA PRO A 45 -6.19 1.28 -2.04
C PRO A 45 -6.38 2.68 -2.63
N LEU A 46 -5.53 3.06 -3.58
CA LEU A 46 -5.65 4.29 -4.37
C LEU A 46 -5.90 3.96 -5.83
N ASN A 47 -6.75 4.75 -6.48
CA ASN A 47 -7.01 4.59 -7.90
C ASN A 47 -5.79 5.07 -8.72
N VAL A 48 -5.25 4.20 -9.59
CA VAL A 48 -4.11 4.51 -10.47
C VAL A 48 -4.37 5.69 -11.42
N SER A 49 -5.64 5.99 -11.70
CA SER A 49 -6.06 7.13 -12.52
C SER A 49 -5.98 8.48 -11.79
N TYR A 50 -5.76 8.51 -10.46
CA TYR A 50 -5.59 9.78 -9.74
C TYR A 50 -4.31 10.50 -10.18
N LYS A 51 -4.43 11.82 -10.37
CA LYS A 51 -3.36 12.73 -10.84
C LYS A 51 -3.53 14.10 -10.20
N GLY A 52 -2.45 14.89 -10.21
CA GLY A 52 -2.46 16.28 -9.74
C GLY A 52 -3.02 16.44 -8.32
N ASP A 53 -3.84 17.48 -8.13
CA ASP A 53 -4.39 17.83 -6.83
C ASP A 53 -5.25 16.72 -6.20
N LEU A 54 -5.92 15.90 -7.01
CA LEU A 54 -6.71 14.78 -6.51
C LEU A 54 -5.83 13.71 -5.86
N LEU A 55 -4.68 13.39 -6.48
CA LEU A 55 -3.72 12.45 -5.90
C LEU A 55 -3.10 13.01 -4.63
N VAL A 56 -2.73 14.30 -4.64
CA VAL A 56 -2.19 14.99 -3.46
C VAL A 56 -3.19 14.96 -2.31
N HIS A 57 -4.46 15.24 -2.59
CA HIS A 57 -5.51 15.19 -1.58
C HIS A 57 -5.70 13.77 -1.03
N ALA A 58 -5.77 12.76 -1.89
CA ALA A 58 -5.95 11.37 -1.48
C ALA A 58 -4.80 10.88 -0.58
N LEU A 59 -3.55 11.23 -0.92
CA LEU A 59 -2.37 10.87 -0.13
C LEU A 59 -2.32 11.61 1.21
N ARG A 60 -2.75 12.88 1.26
CA ARG A 60 -2.78 13.64 2.53
C ARG A 60 -3.86 13.15 3.49
N SER A 61 -4.93 12.58 2.96
CA SER A 61 -6.07 12.11 3.75
C SER A 61 -5.96 10.63 4.15
N SER A 62 -4.95 9.89 3.67
CA SER A 62 -4.85 8.44 3.88
C SER A 62 -4.07 8.01 5.12
N ASP A 63 -3.44 8.95 5.83
CA ASP A 63 -2.47 8.69 6.91
C ASP A 63 -1.34 7.72 6.51
N ALA A 64 -1.12 7.52 5.20
CA ALA A 64 -0.17 6.54 4.69
C ALA A 64 1.28 7.00 4.90
N CYS A 65 2.08 6.14 5.53
CA CYS A 65 3.51 6.36 5.73
C CYS A 65 4.37 5.73 4.61
N VAL A 66 3.79 4.80 3.84
CA VAL A 66 4.43 4.11 2.71
C VAL A 66 3.52 4.10 1.49
N LEU A 67 4.08 4.27 0.29
CA LEU A 67 3.40 4.10 -0.99
C LEU A 67 4.05 2.96 -1.78
N VAL A 68 3.24 2.02 -2.24
CA VAL A 68 3.59 1.02 -3.25
C VAL A 68 2.87 1.39 -4.54
N ALA A 69 3.63 1.62 -5.61
CA ALA A 69 3.11 1.98 -6.92
C ALA A 69 3.80 1.14 -8.02
N GLU A 70 3.11 0.98 -9.15
CA GLU A 70 3.65 0.42 -10.38
C GLU A 70 4.21 1.53 -11.30
N GLU A 71 5.12 1.16 -12.21
CA GLU A 71 5.73 2.06 -13.21
C GLU A 71 4.73 2.56 -14.26
#